data_AF-A0A445MCY1-F1
#
_entry.id   AF-A0A445MCY1-F1
#
_cell.length_a   1.000
_cell.length_b   1.000
_cell.length_c   1.000
_cell.angle_alpha   90.00
_cell.angle_beta   90.00
_cell.angle_gamma   90.00
#
_symmetry.space_group_name_H-M   'P 1'
#
loop_
_entity.id
_entity.type
_entity.pdbx_description
1 polymer ?
#
loop_
_entity_poly.entity_id
_entity_poly.type
_entity_poly.pdbx_seq_one_letter_code
_entity_poly.pdbx_strand_id
1 'polypeptide(L)'
;MIAPTKEPKLKDTTLKPKEKDTPQPATHMVPTLAGYTNLQKLKIEGSLEQQSVIILIDARSTHNFISSKVAAHLMLQKEDYNGFEVKVVNDQILKCNQKCPWVKLIL
;
A
#
# COMPACT_ATOMS: atom_id res chain seq x y z
N MET A 1 20.13 -20.17 -52.36
CA MET A 1 19.87 -21.35 -51.51
C MET A 1 19.94 -20.89 -50.07
N ILE A 2 18.83 -20.90 -49.33
CA ILE A 2 18.78 -20.53 -47.91
C ILE A 2 18.55 -21.83 -47.13
N ALA A 3 19.44 -22.16 -46.21
CA ALA A 3 19.32 -23.36 -45.39
C ALA A 3 18.27 -23.14 -44.27
N PRO A 4 17.50 -24.17 -43.87
CA PRO A 4 16.55 -24.03 -42.77
C PRO A 4 17.28 -24.07 -41.43
N THR A 5 17.11 -23.04 -40.61
CA THR A 5 17.60 -23.00 -39.22
C THR A 5 16.77 -23.95 -38.36
N LYS A 6 17.42 -24.90 -37.68
CA LYS A 6 16.74 -25.78 -36.70
C LYS A 6 16.43 -25.00 -35.43
N GLU A 7 15.17 -25.03 -35.00
CA GLU A 7 14.76 -24.50 -33.69
C GLU A 7 15.39 -25.32 -32.54
N PRO A 8 15.81 -24.67 -31.43
CA PRO A 8 16.29 -25.39 -30.26
C PRO A 8 15.12 -25.99 -29.49
N LYS A 9 15.15 -27.31 -29.29
CA LYS A 9 14.22 -28.01 -28.38
C LYS A 9 14.49 -27.56 -26.94
N LEU A 10 13.53 -26.85 -26.35
CA LEU A 10 13.52 -26.47 -24.94
C LEU A 10 13.37 -27.75 -24.09
N LYS A 11 14.36 -27.99 -23.24
CA LYS A 11 14.43 -29.14 -22.34
C LYS A 11 13.76 -28.73 -21.03
N ASP A 12 12.60 -29.31 -20.75
CA ASP A 12 11.86 -29.07 -19.52
C ASP A 12 12.65 -29.64 -18.34
N THR A 13 13.38 -28.78 -17.62
CA THR A 13 14.07 -29.16 -16.39
C THR A 13 13.14 -28.78 -15.24
N THR A 14 12.30 -29.74 -14.84
CA THR A 14 11.48 -29.67 -13.63
C THR A 14 12.39 -29.54 -12.40
N LEU A 15 12.68 -28.30 -12.00
CA LEU A 15 13.22 -28.00 -10.69
C LEU A 15 12.04 -27.91 -9.72
N LYS A 16 11.89 -28.91 -8.85
CA LYS A 16 10.96 -28.82 -7.71
C LYS A 16 11.47 -27.75 -6.73
N PRO A 17 10.70 -26.72 -6.38
CA PRO A 17 11.06 -25.84 -5.28
C PRO A 17 10.96 -26.59 -3.96
N LYS A 18 12.06 -26.63 -3.21
CA LYS A 18 12.07 -27.01 -1.80
C LYS A 18 11.55 -25.82 -1.00
N GLU A 19 10.26 -25.84 -0.70
CA GLU A 19 9.60 -24.84 0.12
C GLU A 19 10.01 -25.03 1.59
N LYS A 20 10.81 -24.08 2.08
CA LYS A 20 10.81 -23.64 3.47
C LYS A 20 10.90 -22.12 3.46
N ASP A 21 9.83 -21.49 2.99
CA ASP A 21 9.64 -20.07 3.16
C ASP A 21 8.79 -19.90 4.42
N THR A 22 9.43 -19.45 5.50
CA THR A 22 8.68 -18.99 6.65
C THR A 22 8.11 -17.64 6.22
N PRO A 23 6.78 -17.40 6.20
CA PRO A 23 6.24 -16.16 5.67
C PRO A 23 6.86 -14.98 6.41
N GLN A 24 7.76 -14.24 5.75
CA GLN A 24 8.20 -12.97 6.31
C GLN A 24 6.96 -12.06 6.37
N PRO A 25 6.71 -11.36 7.49
CA PRO A 25 5.63 -10.39 7.55
C PRO A 25 5.82 -9.40 6.40
N ALA A 26 4.89 -9.38 5.46
CA ALA A 26 4.92 -8.44 4.36
C ALA A 26 4.87 -7.04 4.96
N THR A 27 6.02 -6.35 4.96
CA THR A 27 6.10 -5.00 5.50
C THR A 27 5.47 -4.07 4.47
N HIS A 28 4.29 -3.54 4.79
CA HIS A 28 3.63 -2.55 3.95
C HIS A 28 4.43 -1.24 4.02
N MET A 29 4.91 -0.77 2.87
CA MET A 29 5.68 0.48 2.78
C MET A 29 4.85 1.55 2.09
N VAL A 30 4.74 2.72 2.73
CA VAL A 30 4.02 3.88 2.19
C VAL A 30 5.04 5.00 1.92
N PRO A 31 5.61 5.07 0.69
CA PRO A 31 6.65 6.04 0.37
C PRO A 31 6.16 7.50 0.46
N THR A 32 4.85 7.71 0.28
CA THR A 32 4.26 9.04 0.23
C THR A 32 4.20 9.75 1.59
N LEU A 33 4.35 9.03 2.70
CA LEU A 33 4.25 9.64 4.04
C LEU A 33 5.52 10.37 4.48
N ALA A 34 6.67 10.11 3.86
CA ALA A 34 7.92 10.76 4.24
C ALA A 34 8.04 12.18 3.69
N GLY A 35 8.34 13.14 4.56
CA GLY A 35 8.32 14.58 4.24
C GLY A 35 9.45 15.12 3.36
N TYR A 36 10.36 14.28 2.85
CA TYR A 36 11.69 14.78 2.43
C TYR A 36 12.07 14.69 0.96
N THR A 37 11.20 14.26 0.04
CA THR A 37 11.52 14.35 -1.39
C THR A 37 10.39 14.99 -2.18
N ASN A 38 10.76 15.99 -2.98
CA ASN A 38 9.97 16.68 -4.01
C ASN A 38 9.51 15.73 -5.15
N LEU A 39 9.14 14.48 -4.86
CA LEU A 39 8.21 13.80 -5.76
C LEU A 39 6.90 14.60 -5.70
N GLN A 40 6.33 14.92 -6.85
CA GLN A 40 4.99 15.49 -6.95
C GLN A 40 4.01 14.54 -6.27
N LYS A 41 3.81 14.68 -4.96
CA LYS A 41 2.78 13.95 -4.23
C LYS A 41 1.47 14.46 -4.80
N LEU A 42 0.81 13.61 -5.57
CA LEU A 42 -0.46 13.97 -6.15
C LEU A 42 -1.45 14.12 -4.99
N LYS A 43 -1.95 15.34 -4.85
CA LYS A 43 -2.93 15.70 -3.82
C LYS A 43 -4.20 16.11 -4.52
N ILE A 44 -5.31 15.64 -3.99
CA ILE A 44 -6.63 16.13 -4.37
C ILE A 44 -7.34 16.60 -3.10
N GLU A 45 -8.22 17.57 -3.28
CA GLU A 45 -9.20 17.92 -2.26
C GLU A 45 -10.40 16.98 -2.42
N GLY A 46 -10.97 16.56 -1.30
CA GLY A 46 -12.24 15.85 -1.25
C GLY A 46 -12.94 16.18 0.06
N SER A 47 -14.04 15.50 0.36
CA SER A 47 -14.73 15.65 1.63
C SER A 47 -15.09 14.32 2.27
N LEU A 48 -15.03 14.33 3.60
CA LEU A 48 -15.44 13.27 4.52
C LEU A 48 -16.32 13.91 5.58
N GLU A 49 -17.51 13.34 5.86
CA GLU A 49 -18.46 13.92 6.83
C GLU A 49 -18.69 15.42 6.61
N GLN A 50 -18.81 15.83 5.34
CA GLN A 50 -19.03 17.22 4.90
C GLN A 50 -17.86 18.18 5.21
N GLN A 51 -16.71 17.68 5.67
CA GLN A 51 -15.51 18.46 5.91
C GLN A 51 -14.47 18.23 4.82
N SER A 52 -13.83 19.31 4.36
CA SER A 52 -12.75 19.24 3.37
C SER A 52 -11.54 18.50 3.95
N VAL A 53 -10.97 17.59 3.16
CA VAL A 53 -9.75 16.87 3.47
C VAL A 53 -8.82 16.87 2.26
N ILE A 54 -7.51 16.87 2.54
CA ILE A 54 -6.49 16.68 1.52
C ILE A 54 -6.12 15.19 1.47
N ILE A 55 -6.23 14.61 0.28
CA ILE A 55 -5.98 13.19 0.05
C ILE A 55 -4.69 13.08 -0.75
N LEU A 56 -3.77 12.26 -0.24
CA LEU A 56 -2.55 11.91 -0.96
C LEU A 56 -2.81 10.66 -1.80
N ILE A 57 -2.57 10.73 -3.09
CA ILE A 57 -2.67 9.60 -4.01
C ILE A 57 -1.33 8.89 -4.05
N ASP A 58 -1.33 7.63 -3.60
CA ASP A 58 -0.18 6.74 -3.65
C ASP A 58 -0.56 5.46 -4.41
N ALA A 59 -0.22 5.40 -5.70
CA ALA A 59 -0.51 4.25 -6.55
C ALA A 59 0.22 2.96 -6.12
N ARG A 60 1.21 3.06 -5.22
CA ARG A 60 1.95 1.91 -4.70
C ARG A 60 1.43 1.41 -3.36
N SER A 61 0.47 2.10 -2.75
CA SER A 61 -0.18 1.65 -1.52
C SER A 61 -1.29 0.65 -1.84
N THR A 62 -1.33 -0.46 -1.10
CA THR A 62 -2.42 -1.45 -1.20
C THR A 62 -3.61 -1.13 -0.30
N HIS A 63 -3.48 -0.17 0.60
CA HIS A 63 -4.50 0.23 1.57
C HIS A 63 -4.65 1.75 1.65
N ASN A 64 -5.83 2.20 2.05
CA ASN A 64 -6.08 3.60 2.38
C ASN A 64 -5.76 3.84 3.85
N PHE A 65 -5.07 4.94 4.13
CA PHE A 65 -4.70 5.33 5.50
C PHE A 65 -5.31 6.67 5.83
N ILE A 66 -5.84 6.80 7.04
CA ILE A 66 -6.28 8.07 7.62
C ILE A 66 -5.50 8.33 8.90
N SER A 67 -5.04 9.57 9.06
CA SER A 67 -4.40 9.98 10.31
C SER A 67 -5.39 9.84 11.47
N SER A 68 -4.94 9.27 12.59
CA SER A 68 -5.75 9.16 13.81
C SER A 68 -6.26 10.51 14.31
N LYS A 69 -5.49 11.59 14.08
CA LYS A 69 -5.91 12.97 14.39
C LYS A 69 -7.07 13.42 13.52
N VAL A 70 -7.03 13.13 12.21
CA VAL A 70 -8.11 13.49 11.28
C VAL A 70 -9.35 12.65 11.60
N ALA A 71 -9.21 11.34 11.81
CA ALA A 71 -10.32 10.49 12.19
C ALA A 71 -11.00 10.95 13.49
N ALA A 72 -10.22 11.39 14.48
CA ALA A 72 -10.76 11.95 15.73
C ALA A 72 -11.45 13.30 15.52
N HIS A 73 -10.87 14.19 14.71
CA HIS A 73 -11.45 15.50 14.40
C HIS A 73 -12.78 15.40 13.66
N LEU A 74 -12.87 14.46 12.72
CA LEU A 74 -14.07 14.14 11.96
C LEU A 74 -15.07 13.28 12.73
N MET A 75 -14.75 12.90 13.98
CA MET A 75 -15.56 12.00 14.81
C MET A 75 -15.96 10.70 14.11
N LEU A 76 -15.05 10.13 13.29
CA LEU A 76 -15.32 8.88 12.59
C LEU A 76 -15.43 7.72 13.58
N GLN A 77 -16.38 6.82 13.32
CA GLN A 77 -16.48 5.56 14.03
C GLN A 77 -15.21 4.73 13.80
N LYS A 78 -14.67 4.15 14.87
CA LYS A 78 -13.45 3.35 14.84
C LYS A 78 -13.74 1.96 15.38
N GLU A 79 -13.29 0.96 14.65
CA GLU A 79 -13.32 -0.43 15.08
C GLU A 79 -11.89 -0.93 15.22
N ASP A 80 -11.58 -1.56 16.36
CA ASP A 80 -10.33 -2.27 16.54
C ASP A 80 -10.33 -3.54 15.66
N TYR A 81 -9.17 -3.87 15.10
CA TYR A 81 -8.97 -5.13 14.38
C TYR A 81 -7.52 -5.60 14.49
N ASN A 82 -7.28 -6.88 14.18
CA ASN A 82 -5.92 -7.41 14.08
C ASN A 82 -5.26 -6.94 12.77
N GLY A 83 -4.78 -5.71 12.78
CA GLY A 83 -4.17 -5.09 11.61
C GLY A 83 -2.67 -5.38 11.49
N PHE A 84 -1.94 -4.41 10.96
CA PHE A 84 -0.56 -4.60 10.53
C PHE A 84 0.30 -3.37 10.83
N GLU A 85 1.59 -3.52 10.64
CA GLU A 85 2.56 -2.45 10.77
C GLU A 85 2.95 -1.91 9.40
N VAL A 86 3.07 -0.59 9.32
CA VAL A 86 3.50 0.11 8.12
C VAL A 86 4.84 0.77 8.40
N LYS A 87 5.86 0.39 7.64
CA LYS A 87 7.15 1.08 7.69
C LYS A 87 7.14 2.24 6.70
N VAL A 88 7.50 3.43 7.17
CA VAL A 88 7.64 4.62 6.33
C VAL A 88 9.11 4.97 6.11
N VAL A 89 9.40 5.84 5.14
CA VAL A 89 10.78 6.04 4.64
C VAL A 89 11.75 6.59 5.68
N ASN A 90 11.27 7.24 6.74
CA ASN A 90 12.10 7.70 7.86
C ASN A 90 12.32 6.60 8.94
N ASP A 91 12.17 5.33 8.56
CA ASP A 91 12.25 4.14 9.42
C ASP A 91 11.22 4.08 10.57
N GLN A 92 10.29 5.03 10.63
CA GLN A 92 9.19 4.97 11.59
C GLN A 92 8.23 3.82 11.23
N ILE A 93 7.78 3.11 12.26
CA ILE A 93 6.77 2.07 12.15
C ILE A 93 5.45 2.61 12.68
N LEU A 94 4.40 2.56 11.86
CA LEU A 94 3.04 2.93 12.23
C LEU A 94 2.23 1.66 12.46
N LYS A 95 1.66 1.54 13.67
CA LYS A 95 0.73 0.47 13.99
C LYS A 95 -0.66 0.83 13.46
N CYS A 96 -1.18 0.03 12.54
CA CYS A 96 -2.52 0.16 11.99
C CYS A 96 -3.40 -0.94 12.57
N ASN A 97 -4.06 -0.68 13.71
CA ASN A 97 -4.93 -1.63 14.41
C ASN A 97 -6.37 -1.12 14.57
N GLN A 98 -6.70 0.00 13.92
CA GLN A 98 -8.04 0.59 13.89
C GLN A 98 -8.45 0.91 12.47
N LYS A 99 -9.72 0.65 12.15
CA LYS A 99 -10.32 0.99 10.86
C LYS A 99 -11.53 1.89 11.07
N CYS A 100 -11.80 2.74 10.09
CA CYS A 100 -13.02 3.54 10.04
C CYS A 100 -13.95 2.91 8.98
N PRO A 101 -14.94 2.08 9.38
CA PRO A 101 -15.83 1.44 8.43
C PRO A 101 -16.83 2.45 7.87
N TRP A 102 -17.36 2.18 6.67
CA TRP A 102 -18.45 2.96 6.06
C TRP A 102 -18.15 4.46 5.81
N VAL A 103 -16.87 4.85 5.77
CA VAL A 103 -16.48 6.22 5.45
C VAL A 103 -16.72 6.50 3.96
N LYS A 104 -17.62 7.45 3.67
CA LYS A 104 -17.89 7.88 2.30
C LYS A 104 -16.95 9.03 1.92
N LEU A 105 -16.12 8.78 0.92
CA LEU A 105 -15.31 9.81 0.29
C LEU A 105 -16.07 10.44 -0.88
N ILE A 106 -16.12 11.78 -0.89
CA ILE A 106 -16.63 12.58 -2.01
C ILE A 106 -15.45 13.36 -2.59
N LEU A 107 -15.30 13.32 -3.91
CA LEU A 107 -14.26 14.05 -4.65
C LEU A 107 -14.87 15.21 -5.44
#